data_AF-A0A2T4V450-F1
#
_entry.id   AF-A0A2T4V450-F1
#
_cell.length_a   1.000
_cell.length_b   1.000
_cell.length_c   1.000
_cell.angle_alpha   90.00
_cell.angle_beta   90.00
_cell.angle_gamma   90.00
#
_symmetry.space_group_name_H-M   'P 1'
#
loop_
_entity.id
_entity.type
_entity.pdbx_description
1 polymer ?
#
loop_
_entity_poly.entity_id
_entity_poly.type
_entity_poly.pdbx_seq_one_letter_code
_entity_poly.pdbx_strand_id
1 'polypeptide(L)'
;MAYFGETLVHPGLTVGTELSLVRGGSGAVVLTGNLGGYVHPRNHVGLFASAEVGGRLTASFGLYGELLAGAGYLHTFLQGPAYGVSPDGAVQPAADAGRPALMPTASLGLGWDLQRNGVAPLALFTRMTLFGQFPFNQRLLPHAAVQLGVRFQ
;
A
#
# COMPACT_ATOMS: atom_id res chain seq x y z
N MET A 1 -6.39 6.76 6.91
CA MET A 1 -6.39 7.09 5.47
C MET A 1 -5.05 7.70 5.10
N ALA A 2 -4.56 7.50 3.88
CA ALA A 2 -3.30 8.06 3.42
C ALA A 2 -3.33 8.37 1.91
N TYR A 3 -2.59 9.40 1.52
CA TYR A 3 -2.07 9.51 0.16
C TYR A 3 -1.09 8.35 -0.10
N PHE A 4 -1.12 7.79 -1.30
CA PHE A 4 -0.21 6.74 -1.75
C PHE A 4 0.46 7.18 -3.05
N GLY A 5 1.75 7.50 -3.00
CA GLY A 5 2.52 7.87 -4.18
C GLY A 5 3.44 6.73 -4.59
N GLU A 6 3.08 5.93 -5.60
CA GLU A 6 4.03 4.97 -6.18
C GLU A 6 5.13 5.76 -6.93
N THR A 7 6.38 5.53 -6.56
CA THR A 7 7.56 6.30 -7.00
C THR A 7 7.43 7.81 -6.79
N LEU A 8 6.58 8.26 -5.85
CA LEU A 8 6.17 9.65 -5.58
C LEU A 8 5.38 10.35 -6.71
N VAL A 9 5.52 9.90 -7.96
CA VAL A 9 4.92 10.54 -9.14
C VAL A 9 3.59 9.93 -9.59
N HIS A 10 3.21 8.77 -9.06
CA HIS A 10 1.95 8.10 -9.39
C HIS A 10 0.98 8.22 -8.22
N PRO A 11 0.02 9.16 -8.30
CA PRO A 11 -0.86 9.45 -7.19
C PRO A 11 -1.86 8.32 -6.97
N GLY A 12 -2.24 8.18 -5.71
CA GLY A 12 -3.07 7.11 -5.23
C GLY A 12 -3.57 7.38 -3.82
N LEU A 13 -4.44 6.50 -3.34
CA LEU A 13 -5.07 6.60 -2.04
C LEU A 13 -5.11 5.23 -1.39
N THR A 14 -4.98 5.23 -0.06
CA THR A 14 -5.12 4.03 0.76
C THR A 14 -6.03 4.31 1.95
N VAL A 15 -6.91 3.35 2.23
CA VAL A 15 -7.71 3.27 3.45
C VAL A 15 -7.36 1.96 4.14
N GLY A 16 -7.18 2.01 5.45
CA GLY A 16 -6.77 0.83 6.19
C GLY A 16 -7.24 0.85 7.64
N THR A 17 -7.16 -0.33 8.24
CA THR A 17 -7.43 -0.57 9.66
C THR A 17 -6.17 -1.11 10.33
N GLU A 18 -6.06 -0.90 11.64
CA GLU A 18 -4.93 -1.36 12.43
C GLU A 18 -5.42 -1.97 13.75
N LEU A 19 -4.82 -3.10 14.11
CA LEU A 19 -5.04 -3.79 15.38
C LEU A 19 -3.71 -3.90 16.12
N SER A 20 -3.68 -3.52 17.39
CA SER A 20 -2.53 -3.80 18.26
C SER A 20 -2.71 -5.18 18.88
N LEU A 21 -1.92 -6.15 18.45
CA LEU A 21 -2.00 -7.53 18.92
C LEU A 21 -1.37 -7.70 20.31
N VAL A 22 -0.26 -7.00 20.55
CA VAL A 22 0.45 -7.00 21.83
C VAL A 22 0.89 -5.58 22.13
N ARG A 23 0.72 -5.12 23.38
CA ARG A 23 1.19 -3.82 23.86
C ARG A 23 2.00 -4.02 25.14
N GLY A 24 3.21 -3.47 25.20
CA GLY A 24 4.07 -3.56 26.38
C GLY A 24 5.02 -2.36 26.46
N GLY A 25 4.90 -1.54 27.51
CA GLY A 25 5.73 -0.35 27.68
C GLY A 25 5.69 0.58 26.46
N SER A 26 6.85 0.80 25.84
CA SER A 26 7.02 1.59 24.62
C SER A 26 6.81 0.80 23.32
N GLY A 27 6.63 -0.52 23.38
CA GLY A 27 6.55 -1.41 22.22
C GLY A 27 5.14 -1.95 21.94
N ALA A 28 4.84 -2.18 20.68
CA ALA A 28 3.64 -2.89 20.25
C ALA A 28 3.89 -3.76 19.01
N VAL A 29 3.15 -4.88 18.92
CA VAL A 29 2.98 -5.62 17.67
C VAL A 29 1.69 -5.17 17.04
N VAL A 30 1.76 -4.72 15.79
CA VAL A 30 0.62 -4.20 15.04
C VAL A 30 0.34 -5.07 13.82
N LEU A 31 -0.94 -5.28 13.54
CA LEU A 31 -1.45 -5.87 12.31
C LEU A 31 -2.24 -4.78 11.57
N THR A 32 -1.91 -4.55 10.31
CA THR A 32 -2.57 -3.57 9.45
C THR A 32 -3.23 -4.29 8.27
N GLY A 33 -4.41 -3.83 7.88
CA GLY A 33 -5.10 -4.25 6.67
C GLY A 33 -5.38 -3.02 5.82
N ASN A 34 -5.02 -3.05 4.54
CA ASN A 34 -5.10 -1.91 3.63
C ASN A 34 -5.87 -2.26 2.37
N LEU A 35 -6.68 -1.32 1.90
CA LEU A 35 -7.26 -1.26 0.56
C LEU A 35 -6.78 0.04 -0.09
N GLY A 36 -6.29 -0.04 -1.31
CA GLY A 36 -5.83 1.16 -1.99
C GLY A 36 -5.73 0.99 -3.49
N GLY A 37 -5.30 2.07 -4.13
CA GLY A 37 -5.00 2.07 -5.54
C GLY A 37 -4.18 3.27 -5.95
N TYR A 38 -3.55 3.15 -7.12
CA TYR A 38 -2.72 4.19 -7.72
C TYR A 38 -2.91 4.21 -9.23
N VAL A 39 -2.59 5.36 -9.82
CA VAL A 39 -2.65 5.57 -11.26
C VAL A 39 -1.24 5.81 -11.76
N HIS A 40 -0.74 4.93 -12.63
CA HIS A 40 0.50 5.10 -13.37
C HIS A 40 0.16 5.60 -14.78
N PRO A 41 0.33 6.91 -15.06
CA PRO A 41 -0.08 7.49 -16.33
C PRO A 41 0.54 6.76 -17.54
N ARG A 42 -0.28 6.49 -18.55
CA ARG A 42 0.05 5.81 -19.81
C ARG A 42 0.53 4.37 -19.64
N ASN A 43 0.27 3.75 -18.48
CA ASN A 43 0.68 2.40 -18.19
C ASN A 43 -0.51 1.59 -17.64
N HIS A 44 -0.84 1.79 -16.36
CA HIS A 44 -1.90 1.04 -15.71
C HIS A 44 -2.52 1.77 -14.51
N VAL A 45 -3.68 1.28 -14.09
CA VAL A 45 -4.27 1.56 -12.78
C VAL A 45 -4.10 0.31 -11.93
N GLY A 46 -3.53 0.47 -10.73
CA GLY A 46 -3.37 -0.62 -9.76
C GLY A 46 -4.38 -0.49 -8.63
N LEU A 47 -5.09 -1.57 -8.32
CA LEU A 47 -5.91 -1.72 -7.11
C LEU A 47 -5.32 -2.83 -6.25
N PHE A 48 -5.23 -2.62 -4.94
CA PHE A 48 -4.65 -3.61 -4.05
C PHE A 48 -5.39 -3.76 -2.73
N ALA A 49 -5.26 -4.96 -2.17
CA ALA A 49 -5.62 -5.30 -0.80
C ALA A 49 -4.43 -5.98 -0.13
N SER A 50 -3.97 -5.51 1.02
CA SER A 50 -2.81 -6.08 1.70
C SER A 50 -3.00 -6.20 3.20
N ALA A 51 -2.23 -7.09 3.81
CA ALA A 51 -2.10 -7.21 5.25
C ALA A 51 -0.62 -7.23 5.64
N GLU A 52 -0.25 -6.42 6.64
CA GLU A 52 1.12 -6.32 7.13
C GLU A 52 1.15 -6.42 8.64
N VAL A 53 2.14 -7.14 9.17
CA VAL A 53 2.39 -7.27 10.61
C VAL A 53 3.78 -6.74 10.93
N GLY A 54 3.94 -6.16 12.12
CA GLY A 54 5.27 -5.74 12.53
C GLY A 54 5.34 -5.05 13.89
N GLY A 55 6.52 -4.53 14.19
CA GLY A 55 6.83 -3.90 15.47
C GLY A 55 6.74 -2.39 15.38
N ARG A 56 6.18 -1.77 16.42
CA ARG A 56 6.18 -0.33 16.64
C ARG A 56 6.84 0.00 17.98
N LEU A 57 7.70 1.01 17.97
CA LEU A 57 8.25 1.62 19.18
C LEU A 57 7.77 3.06 19.26
N THR A 58 7.15 3.43 20.38
CA THR A 58 6.60 4.75 20.66
C THR A 58 7.32 5.36 21.86
N ALA A 59 7.94 6.52 21.66
CA ALA A 59 8.53 7.32 22.72
C ALA A 59 7.44 7.94 23.60
N SER A 60 7.80 8.32 24.83
CA SER A 60 6.87 8.93 25.80
C SER A 60 6.22 10.22 25.29
N PHE A 61 6.93 10.99 24.45
CA PHE A 61 6.46 12.24 23.85
C PHE A 61 5.64 12.06 22.55
N GLY A 62 5.34 10.81 22.16
CA GLY A 62 4.42 10.47 21.08
C GLY A 62 5.06 10.13 19.72
N LEU A 63 6.33 10.46 19.49
CA LEU A 63 7.03 10.01 18.27
C LEU A 63 7.13 8.48 18.26
N TYR A 64 6.83 7.87 17.12
CA TYR A 64 6.98 6.43 16.93
C TYR A 64 7.64 6.08 15.61
N GLY A 65 8.32 4.93 15.61
CA GLY A 65 8.82 4.26 14.42
C GLY A 65 8.26 2.86 14.31
N GLU A 66 8.10 2.37 13.09
CA GLU A 66 7.58 1.03 12.81
C GLU A 66 8.25 0.35 11.63
N LEU A 67 8.35 -0.97 11.73
CA LEU A 67 8.79 -1.86 10.66
C LEU A 67 7.71 -2.90 10.46
N LEU A 68 7.16 -2.98 9.25
CA LEU A 68 6.08 -3.89 8.88
C LEU A 68 6.51 -4.75 7.70
N ALA A 69 6.00 -5.97 7.62
CA ALA A 69 6.13 -6.84 6.46
C ALA A 69 4.85 -7.64 6.26
N GLY A 70 4.59 -8.02 5.02
CA GLY A 70 3.33 -8.67 4.72
C GLY A 70 3.19 -9.07 3.26
N ALA A 71 1.94 -9.27 2.87
CA ALA A 71 1.58 -9.59 1.51
C ALA A 71 0.17 -9.10 1.19
N GLY A 72 -0.14 -9.08 -0.09
CA GLY A 72 -1.43 -8.68 -0.60
C GLY A 72 -1.72 -9.22 -1.98
N TYR A 73 -2.85 -8.78 -2.50
CA TYR A 73 -3.29 -8.97 -3.86
C TYR A 73 -3.24 -7.63 -4.58
N LEU A 74 -2.60 -7.60 -5.73
CA LEU A 74 -2.56 -6.46 -6.64
C LEU A 74 -3.29 -6.86 -7.93
N HIS A 75 -4.18 -6.00 -8.41
CA HIS A 75 -4.83 -6.14 -9.70
C HIS A 75 -4.54 -4.90 -10.55
N THR A 76 -4.01 -5.10 -11.74
CA THR A 76 -3.66 -3.99 -12.65
C THR A 76 -4.52 -4.00 -13.91
N PHE A 77 -4.98 -2.83 -14.32
CA PHE A 77 -5.74 -2.59 -15.55
C PHE A 77 -4.97 -1.63 -16.45
N LEU A 78 -4.94 -1.86 -17.75
CA LEU A 78 -4.35 -0.96 -18.74
C LEU A 78 -5.02 0.41 -18.62
N GLN A 79 -4.18 1.45 -18.63
CA GLN A 79 -4.66 2.81 -18.75
C GLN A 79 -4.73 3.22 -20.23
N GLY A 80 -5.60 2.54 -20.98
CA GLY A 80 -5.80 2.74 -22.42
C GLY A 80 -6.69 1.66 -23.04
N PRO A 81 -7.08 1.80 -24.31
CA PRO A 81 -7.85 0.79 -25.01
C PRO A 81 -7.05 -0.51 -25.14
N ALA A 82 -7.68 -1.63 -24.83
CA ALA A 82 -7.15 -2.95 -25.13
C ALA A 82 -7.63 -3.38 -26.52
N TYR A 83 -6.76 -4.11 -27.23
CA TYR A 83 -7.06 -4.68 -28.54
C TYR A 83 -6.77 -6.17 -28.53
N GLY A 84 -7.58 -6.93 -29.25
CA GLY A 84 -7.39 -8.35 -29.50
C GLY A 84 -7.38 -8.64 -31.00
N VAL A 85 -6.89 -9.83 -31.35
CA VAL A 85 -6.90 -10.33 -32.73
C VAL A 85 -8.01 -11.38 -32.82
N SER A 86 -8.96 -11.18 -33.71
CA SER A 86 -10.03 -12.14 -33.99
C SER A 86 -9.51 -13.34 -34.81
N PRO A 87 -10.25 -14.46 -34.90
CA PRO A 87 -9.79 -15.65 -35.63
C PRO A 87 -9.50 -15.43 -37.12
N ASP A 88 -10.13 -14.43 -37.74
CA ASP A 88 -9.90 -13.98 -39.12
C ASP A 88 -8.74 -12.97 -39.25
N GLY A 89 -8.05 -12.66 -38.16
CA GLY A 89 -6.85 -11.82 -38.14
C GLY A 89 -7.13 -10.31 -37.98
N ALA A 90 -8.38 -9.88 -37.81
CA ALA A 90 -8.69 -8.47 -37.61
C ALA A 90 -8.32 -7.99 -36.19
N VAL A 91 -7.81 -6.77 -36.09
CA VAL A 91 -7.54 -6.12 -34.80
C VAL A 91 -8.79 -5.35 -34.38
N GLN A 92 -9.34 -5.70 -33.23
CA GLN A 92 -10.57 -5.09 -32.71
C GLN A 92 -10.43 -4.74 -31.22
N PRO A 93 -11.17 -3.73 -30.73
CA PRO A 93 -11.22 -3.43 -29.31
C PRO A 93 -11.59 -4.67 -28.49
N ALA A 94 -10.92 -4.86 -27.37
CA ALA A 94 -11.13 -5.96 -26.45
C ALA A 94 -11.37 -5.40 -25.04
N ALA A 95 -12.07 -6.18 -24.21
CA ALA A 95 -12.17 -5.89 -22.79
C ALA A 95 -10.83 -6.19 -22.10
N ASP A 96 -10.41 -5.33 -21.18
CA ASP A 96 -9.29 -5.62 -20.29
C ASP A 96 -9.79 -6.23 -18.99
N ALA A 97 -9.61 -7.54 -18.84
CA ALA A 97 -9.93 -8.26 -17.61
C ALA A 97 -8.93 -7.97 -16.47
N GLY A 98 -7.85 -7.24 -16.76
CA GLY A 98 -6.78 -6.92 -15.83
C GLY A 98 -5.86 -8.11 -15.56
N ARG A 99 -4.87 -7.87 -14.71
CA ARG A 99 -3.79 -8.83 -14.40
C ARG A 99 -3.63 -8.93 -12.89
N PRO A 100 -3.96 -10.09 -12.28
CA PRO A 100 -3.74 -10.33 -10.87
C PRO A 100 -2.27 -10.61 -10.57
N ALA A 101 -1.82 -10.19 -9.40
CA ALA A 101 -0.49 -10.45 -8.88
C ALA A 101 -0.52 -10.60 -7.36
N LEU A 102 0.35 -11.47 -6.85
CA LEU A 102 0.81 -11.46 -5.47
C LEU A 102 1.63 -10.19 -5.23
N MET A 103 1.41 -9.58 -4.07
CA MET A 103 2.03 -8.34 -3.66
C MET A 103 2.74 -8.50 -2.31
N PRO A 104 3.95 -9.09 -2.23
CA PRO A 104 4.72 -9.08 -0.99
C PRO A 104 5.09 -7.65 -0.63
N THR A 105 5.10 -7.29 0.66
CA THR A 105 5.37 -5.93 1.12
C THR A 105 6.38 -5.88 2.26
N ALA A 106 7.14 -4.79 2.30
CA ALA A 106 8.00 -4.41 3.42
C ALA A 106 7.94 -2.89 3.59
N SER A 107 7.67 -2.42 4.80
CA SER A 107 7.42 -1.02 5.08
C SER A 107 8.21 -0.50 6.28
N LEU A 108 8.73 0.71 6.16
CA LEU A 108 9.34 1.49 7.24
C LEU A 108 8.53 2.77 7.45
N GLY A 109 8.05 2.98 8.67
CA GLY A 109 7.20 4.11 9.02
C GLY A 109 7.74 4.94 10.17
N LEU A 110 7.40 6.23 10.13
CA LEU A 110 7.57 7.19 11.22
C LEU A 110 6.26 7.92 11.42
N GLY A 111 5.90 8.21 12.67
CA GLY A 111 4.70 8.98 12.95
C GLY A 111 4.70 9.63 14.31
N TRP A 112 3.69 10.45 14.52
CA TRP A 112 3.48 11.19 15.75
C TRP A 112 2.11 10.85 16.31
N ASP A 113 2.08 10.24 17.48
CA ASP A 113 0.86 9.94 18.24
C ASP A 113 0.43 11.18 19.04
N LEU A 114 -0.63 11.85 18.58
CA LEU A 114 -1.15 13.06 19.22
C LEU A 114 -1.94 12.75 20.48
N GLN A 115 -2.40 11.50 20.65
CA GLN A 115 -3.15 11.08 21.84
C GLN A 115 -2.23 11.04 23.06
N ARG A 116 -0.96 10.66 22.87
CA ARG A 116 0.07 10.67 23.93
C ARG A 116 0.25 12.03 24.61
N ASN A 117 -0.01 13.11 23.87
CA ASN A 117 0.14 14.48 24.34
C ASN A 117 -1.23 15.15 24.65
N GLY A 118 -2.32 14.38 24.63
CA GLY A 118 -3.67 14.89 24.90
C GLY A 118 -4.22 15.86 23.85
N VAL A 119 -3.64 15.91 22.65
CA VAL A 119 -4.00 16.88 21.60
C VAL A 119 -5.21 16.42 20.80
N ALA A 120 -5.22 15.16 20.33
CA ALA A 120 -6.30 14.57 19.55
C ALA A 120 -6.20 13.03 19.55
N PRO A 121 -7.31 12.28 19.33
CA PRO A 121 -7.29 10.82 19.18
C PRO A 121 -6.78 10.39 17.78
N LEU A 122 -5.67 10.98 17.35
CA LEU A 122 -5.13 10.84 15.99
C LEU A 122 -3.62 10.62 16.03
N ALA A 123 -3.11 9.98 14.99
CA ALA A 123 -1.69 9.93 14.70
C ALA A 123 -1.43 10.39 13.27
N LEU A 124 -0.40 11.21 13.09
CA LEU A 124 0.13 11.56 11.77
C LEU A 124 1.23 10.58 11.41
N PHE A 125 1.33 10.14 10.16
CA PHE A 125 2.40 9.23 9.77
C PHE A 125 2.88 9.45 8.34
N THR A 126 4.13 9.06 8.15
CA THR A 126 4.75 8.81 6.85
C THR A 126 5.28 7.39 6.81
N ARG A 127 5.18 6.74 5.65
CA ARG A 127 5.65 5.37 5.47
C ARG A 127 6.23 5.18 4.08
N MET A 128 7.42 4.59 4.02
CA MET A 128 7.99 4.07 2.77
C MET A 128 7.65 2.58 2.69
N THR A 129 7.03 2.15 1.60
CA THR A 129 6.64 0.76 1.35
C THR A 129 7.30 0.27 0.07
N LEU A 130 8.07 -0.80 0.19
CA LEU A 130 8.50 -1.61 -0.94
C LEU A 130 7.46 -2.71 -1.15
N PHE A 131 7.03 -2.92 -2.38
CA PHE A 131 6.14 -4.02 -2.71
C PHE A 131 6.53 -4.70 -4.01
N GLY A 132 6.29 -6.00 -4.10
CA GLY A 132 6.49 -6.76 -5.32
C GLY A 132 5.23 -6.86 -6.15
N GLN A 133 5.39 -7.10 -7.46
CA GLN A 133 4.36 -7.61 -8.34
C GLN A 133 4.83 -8.96 -8.88
N PHE A 134 4.13 -10.04 -8.52
CA PHE A 134 4.47 -11.40 -8.97
C PHE A 134 3.22 -12.22 -9.34
N PRO A 135 3.21 -12.91 -10.49
CA PRO A 135 4.23 -12.92 -11.52
C PRO A 135 4.10 -11.70 -12.44
N PHE A 136 5.23 -11.05 -12.76
CA PHE A 136 5.34 -10.09 -13.85
C PHE A 136 6.31 -10.66 -14.89
N ASN A 137 5.79 -11.18 -16.00
CA ASN A 137 6.59 -11.92 -16.98
C ASN A 137 7.49 -13.00 -16.34
N GLN A 138 6.90 -13.80 -15.43
CA GLN A 138 7.58 -14.85 -14.65
C GLN A 138 8.63 -14.36 -13.64
N ARG A 139 8.75 -13.05 -13.41
CA ARG A 139 9.70 -12.46 -12.45
C ARG A 139 8.98 -11.62 -11.40
N LEU A 140 9.68 -11.32 -10.32
CA LEU A 140 9.26 -10.34 -9.33
C LEU A 140 9.65 -8.95 -9.83
N LEU A 141 8.67 -8.06 -9.99
CA LEU A 141 8.91 -6.65 -10.27
C LEU A 141 8.80 -5.86 -8.96
N PRO A 142 9.88 -5.21 -8.46
CA PRO A 142 9.81 -4.40 -7.26
C PRO A 142 9.29 -2.99 -7.57
N HIS A 143 8.49 -2.46 -6.66
CA HIS A 143 7.95 -1.11 -6.64
C HIS A 143 8.24 -0.47 -5.29
N ALA A 144 8.26 0.86 -5.27
CA ALA A 144 8.39 1.65 -4.05
C ALA A 144 7.27 2.68 -4.00
N ALA A 145 6.71 2.90 -2.81
CA ALA A 145 5.70 3.92 -2.58
C ALA A 145 5.97 4.69 -1.29
N VAL A 146 5.52 5.93 -1.27
CA VAL A 146 5.47 6.75 -0.05
C VAL A 146 4.02 7.01 0.32
N GLN A 147 3.70 6.83 1.59
CA GLN A 147 2.41 7.12 2.17
C GLN A 147 2.51 8.29 3.13
N LEU A 148 1.57 9.22 3.03
CA LEU A 148 1.40 10.31 3.99
C LEU A 148 -0.04 10.28 4.48
N GLY A 149 -0.26 10.13 5.78
CA GLY A 149 -1.58 9.83 6.26
C GLY A 149 -1.87 10.16 7.72
N VAL A 150 -3.11 9.89 8.07
CA VAL A 150 -3.65 10.04 9.42
C VAL A 150 -4.30 8.72 9.82
N ARG A 151 -4.04 8.30 11.06
CA ARG A 151 -4.67 7.14 11.70
C ARG A 151 -5.49 7.61 12.91
N PHE A 152 -6.69 7.08 13.06
CA PHE A 152 -7.48 7.25 14.28
C PHE A 152 -7.08 6.18 15.32
N GLN A 153 -7.00 6.56 16.59
CA GLN A 153 -6.58 5.67 17.69
C GLN A 153 -7.73 5.23 18.59
#